data_AF-A0A916MVB1-F1
#
_entry.id   AF-A0A916MVB1-F1
#
_cell.length_a   1.000
_cell.length_b   1.000
_cell.length_c   1.000
_cell.angle_alpha   90.00
_cell.angle_beta   90.00
_cell.angle_gamma   90.00
#
_symmetry.space_group_name_H-M   'P 1'
#
loop_
_entity.id
_entity.type
_entity.pdbx_description
1 polymer ?
#
loop_
_entity_poly.entity_id
_entity_poly.type
_entity_poly.pdbx_seq_one_letter_code
_entity_poly.pdbx_strand_id
1 'polypeptide(L)'
;MKLDEQFYRNMMLHESDAEINVSLAASAVYAAKYGACDPADKTKIEYKILLRKLREKYKGRNLSASETITEMDTVKSDTRKVIPRQ
;
A
#
# COMPACT_ATOMS: atom_id res chain seq x y z
N MET A 1 -5.32 15.60 -6.53
CA MET A 1 -6.13 14.95 -5.49
C MET A 1 -5.20 14.01 -4.74
N LYS A 2 -5.00 14.22 -3.44
CA LYS A 2 -4.16 13.36 -2.61
C LYS A 2 -5.02 12.19 -2.11
N LEU A 3 -4.52 10.97 -2.21
CA LEU A 3 -5.19 9.80 -1.64
C LEU A 3 -4.38 9.33 -0.43
N ASP A 4 -5.00 9.34 0.73
CA ASP A 4 -4.38 8.97 2.00
C ASP A 4 -4.67 7.51 2.39
N GLU A 5 -4.02 7.05 3.46
CA GLU A 5 -4.22 5.70 3.99
C GLU A 5 -5.69 5.39 4.29
N GLN A 6 -6.42 6.33 4.89
CA GLN A 6 -7.82 6.13 5.30
C GLN A 6 -8.74 5.96 4.09
N PHE A 7 -8.52 6.77 3.04
CA PHE A 7 -9.26 6.64 1.79
C PHE A 7 -9.12 5.23 1.21
N TYR A 8 -7.89 4.73 1.06
CA TYR A 8 -7.66 3.40 0.50
C TYR A 8 -8.22 2.29 1.37
N ARG A 9 -8.11 2.42 2.70
CA ARG A 9 -8.64 1.43 3.63
C ARG A 9 -10.16 1.36 3.57
N ASN A 10 -10.84 2.50 3.54
CA ASN A 10 -12.30 2.56 3.42
C ASN A 10 -12.77 1.95 2.10
N MET A 11 -12.09 2.28 1.00
CA MET A 11 -12.39 1.69 -0.33
C MET A 11 -12.28 0.16 -0.29
N MET A 12 -11.21 -0.40 0.29
CA MET A 12 -11.01 -1.85 0.38
C MET A 12 -11.96 -2.54 1.35
N LEU A 13 -12.36 -1.87 2.44
CA LEU A 13 -13.34 -2.42 3.38
C LEU A 13 -14.76 -2.46 2.79
N HIS A 14 -15.12 -1.50 1.94
CA HIS A 14 -16.41 -1.49 1.25
C HIS A 14 -16.46 -2.43 0.05
N GLU A 15 -15.30 -2.72 -0.56
CA GLU A 15 -15.16 -3.59 -1.73
C GLU A 15 -14.30 -4.83 -1.40
N SER A 16 -14.66 -5.57 -0.36
CA SER A 16 -13.83 -6.67 0.18
C SER A 16 -13.57 -7.80 -0.82
N ASP A 17 -14.50 -8.02 -1.76
CA ASP A 17 -14.43 -9.08 -2.78
C ASP A 17 -13.78 -8.59 -4.09
N ALA A 18 -13.39 -7.32 -4.19
CA ALA A 18 -12.81 -6.77 -5.41
C ALA A 18 -11.36 -7.19 -5.59
N GLU A 19 -11.01 -7.50 -6.85
CA GLU A 19 -9.63 -7.63 -7.28
C GLU A 19 -9.00 -6.26 -7.48
N ILE A 20 -8.00 -5.96 -6.66
CA ILE A 20 -7.20 -4.76 -6.67
C ILE A 20 -5.99 -4.98 -7.58
N ASN A 21 -5.87 -4.13 -8.60
CA ASN A 21 -4.67 -4.12 -9.44
C ASN A 21 -3.42 -3.83 -8.57
N VAL A 22 -2.31 -4.53 -8.84
CA VAL A 22 -1.06 -4.37 -8.08
C VAL A 22 -0.55 -2.92 -8.01
N SER A 23 -0.86 -2.09 -9.02
CA SER A 23 -0.54 -0.66 -9.02
C SER A 23 -1.37 0.16 -8.04
N LEU A 24 -2.65 -0.18 -7.88
CA LEU A 24 -3.52 0.42 -6.89
C LEU A 24 -3.13 -0.04 -5.48
N ALA A 25 -2.83 -1.34 -5.33
CA ALA A 25 -2.30 -1.89 -4.09
C ALA A 25 -0.98 -1.21 -3.67
N ALA A 26 -0.07 -1.00 -4.61
CA ALA A 26 1.17 -0.25 -4.35
C ALA A 26 0.90 1.18 -3.89
N SER A 27 -0.11 1.86 -4.45
CA SER A 27 -0.49 3.21 -4.02
C SER A 27 -1.02 3.22 -2.58
N ALA A 28 -1.85 2.25 -2.23
CA ALA A 28 -2.39 2.10 -0.88
C ALA A 28 -1.30 1.78 0.16
N VAL A 29 -0.42 0.83 -0.15
CA VAL A 29 0.71 0.47 0.72
C VAL A 29 1.73 1.61 0.84
N TYR A 30 1.94 2.38 -0.24
CA TYR A 30 2.76 3.59 -0.19
C TYR A 30 2.13 4.64 0.72
N ALA A 31 0.82 4.88 0.59
CA ALA A 31 0.09 5.80 1.46
C ALA A 31 0.12 5.36 2.94
N ALA A 32 0.02 4.06 3.23
CA ALA A 32 0.17 3.54 4.60
C ALA A 32 1.57 3.79 5.19
N LYS A 33 2.60 3.80 4.35
CA LYS A 33 3.98 4.06 4.78
C LYS A 33 4.31 5.55 4.93
N TYR A 34 3.83 6.40 4.02
CA TYR A 34 4.23 7.81 3.92
C TYR A 34 3.11 8.81 4.22
N GLY A 35 1.91 8.32 4.59
CA GLY A 35 0.72 9.12 4.91
C GLY A 35 -0.20 9.39 3.72
N ALA A 36 0.37 9.57 2.52
CA ALA A 36 -0.39 9.78 1.29
C ALA A 36 0.36 9.25 0.05
N CYS A 37 -0.37 9.06 -1.04
CA CYS A 37 0.19 8.77 -2.36
C CYS A 37 -0.37 9.79 -3.37
N ASP A 38 0.50 10.68 -3.84
CA ASP A 38 0.21 11.59 -4.94
C ASP A 38 0.63 10.96 -6.29
N PRO A 39 0.04 11.37 -7.43
CA PRO A 39 0.47 10.90 -8.75
C PRO A 39 1.98 11.10 -9.01
N ALA A 40 2.57 12.17 -8.49
CA ALA A 40 4.00 12.45 -8.59
C ALA A 40 4.85 11.39 -7.85
N ASP A 41 4.34 10.81 -6.76
CA ASP A 41 5.06 9.79 -5.98
C ASP A 41 5.28 8.50 -6.76
N LYS A 42 4.44 8.22 -7.78
CA LYS A 42 4.58 7.04 -8.64
C LYS A 42 5.88 7.04 -9.44
N THR A 43 6.52 8.19 -9.59
CA THR A 43 7.82 8.32 -10.25
C THR A 43 9.00 8.07 -9.31
N LYS A 44 8.78 8.18 -7.99
CA LYS A 44 9.80 7.99 -6.95
C LYS A 44 10.30 6.56 -6.91
N ILE A 45 11.56 6.42 -6.54
CA ILE A 45 12.26 5.12 -6.52
C ILE A 45 11.59 4.19 -5.50
N GLU A 46 11.20 4.71 -4.34
CA GLU A 46 10.55 3.96 -3.26
C GLU A 46 9.24 3.32 -3.71
N TYR A 47 8.44 4.05 -4.50
CA TYR A 47 7.20 3.53 -5.07
C TYR A 47 7.49 2.43 -6.08
N LYS A 48 8.45 2.62 -6.99
CA LYS A 48 8.82 1.61 -8.00
C LYS A 48 9.33 0.33 -7.36
N ILE A 49 10.13 0.45 -6.29
CA ILE A 49 10.60 -0.69 -5.50
C ILE A 49 9.41 -1.41 -4.87
N LEU A 50 8.49 -0.67 -4.25
CA LEU A 50 7.29 -1.24 -3.62
C LEU A 50 6.42 -1.99 -4.64
N LEU A 51 6.12 -1.35 -5.77
CA LEU A 51 5.34 -1.94 -6.86
C LEU A 51 5.99 -3.24 -7.37
N ARG A 52 7.31 -3.22 -7.57
CA ARG A 52 8.06 -4.40 -7.99
C ARG A 52 7.99 -5.52 -6.96
N LYS A 53 8.17 -5.21 -5.66
CA LYS A 53 8.07 -6.19 -4.57
C LYS A 53 6.69 -6.84 -4.50
N LEU A 54 5.62 -6.04 -4.60
CA LEU A 54 4.26 -6.57 -4.63
C LEU A 54 4.05 -7.45 -5.87
N ARG A 55 4.49 -7.00 -7.04
CA ARG A 55 4.40 -7.79 -8.27
C ARG A 55 5.14 -9.13 -8.16
N GLU A 56 6.33 -9.15 -7.59
CA GLU A 56 7.11 -10.38 -7.37
C GLU A 56 6.43 -11.30 -6.34
N LYS A 57 5.99 -10.74 -5.20
CA LYS A 57 5.33 -11.48 -4.11
C LYS A 57 4.05 -12.18 -4.57
N TYR A 58 3.22 -11.48 -5.35
CA TYR A 58 1.94 -11.99 -5.84
C TYR A 58 2.02 -12.62 -7.25
N LYS A 59 3.23 -12.78 -7.80
CA LYS A 59 3.49 -13.31 -9.14
C LYS A 59 2.74 -12.56 -10.25
N GLY A 60 2.54 -11.26 -10.07
CA GLY A 60 1.84 -10.38 -11.01
C GLY A 60 0.33 -10.55 -11.06
N ARG A 61 -0.26 -11.33 -10.15
CA ARG A 61 -1.71 -11.43 -9.98
C ARG A 61 -2.27 -10.17 -9.32
N ASN A 62 -3.56 -9.91 -9.54
CA ASN A 62 -4.29 -8.93 -8.76
C ASN A 62 -4.32 -9.40 -7.30
N LEU A 63 -4.33 -8.43 -6.39
CA LEU A 63 -4.45 -8.67 -4.96
C LEU A 63 -5.91 -8.53 -4.59
N SER A 64 -6.40 -9.27 -3.61
CA SER A 64 -7.67 -8.91 -3.00
C SER A 64 -7.54 -7.62 -2.19
N ALA A 65 -8.69 -7.01 -1.88
CA ALA A 65 -8.77 -5.92 -0.91
C ALA A 65 -8.15 -6.32 0.46
N SER A 66 -8.40 -7.56 0.91
CA SER A 66 -7.85 -8.07 2.18
C SER A 66 -6.34 -8.27 2.17
N GLU A 67 -5.76 -8.78 1.07
CA GLU A 67 -4.31 -8.89 0.90
C GLU A 67 -3.66 -7.51 0.92
N THR A 68 -4.28 -6.55 0.24
CA THR A 68 -3.75 -5.19 0.19
C THR A 68 -3.76 -4.52 1.56
N ILE A 69 -4.83 -4.69 2.35
CA ILE A 69 -4.88 -4.22 3.75
C ILE A 69 -3.77 -4.88 4.59
N THR A 70 -3.52 -6.17 4.39
CA THR A 70 -2.45 -6.90 5.09
C THR A 70 -1.08 -6.30 4.78
N GLU A 71 -0.81 -5.96 3.51
CA GLU A 71 0.43 -5.29 3.13
C GLU A 71 0.55 -3.88 3.75
N MET A 72 -0.55 -3.12 3.81
CA MET A 72 -0.60 -1.80 4.47
C MET A 72 -0.26 -1.91 5.97
N ASP A 73 -0.85 -2.88 6.66
CA ASP A 73 -0.62 -3.09 8.10
C ASP A 73 0.81 -3.59 8.38
N THR A 74 1.38 -4.37 7.46
CA THR A 74 2.77 -4.85 7.53
C THR A 74 3.76 -3.69 7.49
N VAL A 75 3.65 -2.79 6.52
CA VAL A 75 4.59 -1.65 6.39
C VAL A 75 4.45 -0.64 7.53
N LYS A 76 3.26 -0.51 8.12
CA LYS A 76 3.00 0.32 9.29
C LYS A 76 3.61 -0.24 10.57
N SER A 77 3.68 -1.58 10.66
CA SER A 77 4.34 -2.25 11.78
C SER A 77 5.86 -2.08 11.73
N ASP A 78 6.45 -2.03 10.53
CA ASP A 78 7.87 -1.71 10.35
C ASP A 78 8.21 -0.26 10.70
N THR A 79 7.33 0.71 10.42
CA THR A 79 7.55 2.12 10.83
C THR A 79 7.39 2.33 12.33
N ARG A 80 6.53 1.57 13.00
CA ARG A 80 6.35 1.62 14.47
C ARG A 80 7.48 0.98 15.26
N LYS A 81 8.34 0.17 14.64
CA LYS A 81 9.49 -0.47 15.31
C LYS A 81 10.70 0.46 15.53
N VAL A 82 10.66 1.70 15.05
CA VAL A 82 11.79 2.63 15.13
C VAL A 82 11.52 3.77 16.12
N ILE A 83 11.16 3.44 17.37
CA ILE A 83 11.39 4.36 18.52
C ILE A 83 11.75 3.49 19.74
N PRO A 84 13.03 3.25 20.04
CA PRO A 84 13.39 2.86 21.40
C PRO A 84 13.04 4.05 22.30
N ARG A 85 12.11 3.85 23.23
CA ARG A 85 11.97 4.75 24.38
C ARG A 85 13.28 4.65 25.17
N GLN A 86 14.12 5.67 25.08
CA GLN A 86 15.19 5.92 26.05
C GLN A 86 14.68 6.95 27.07
#